data_AF-A0A7S4DEM2-F1
#
_entry.id   AF-A0A7S4DEM2-F1
#
_cell.length_a   1.000
_cell.length_b   1.000
_cell.length_c   1.000
_cell.angle_alpha   90.00
_cell.angle_beta   90.00
_cell.angle_gamma   90.00
#
_symmetry.space_group_name_H-M   'P 1'
#
loop_
_entity.id
_entity.type
_entity.pdbx_description
1 polymer ?
#
loop_
_entity_poly.entity_id
_entity_poly.type
_entity_poly.pdbx_seq_one_letter_code
_entity_poly.pdbx_strand_id
1 'polypeptide(L)'
;GQKCEWTSTTTLVVSFGSGVTISVSDSLQFVGGVLKDEAGTSQTMDATDVTIRTPDNPVAVSVVFSGTQIIGSCGSVQINAAASGAAGRSLSYSWSYYTLSNPRHYGINNSV
;
A
#
# COMPACT_ATOMS: atom_id res chain seq x y z
N GLY A 1 -5.44 20.14 -0.90
CA GLY A 1 -6.02 20.39 0.43
C GLY A 1 -7.09 19.36 0.71
N GLN A 2 -7.57 19.26 1.96
CA GLN A 2 -8.69 18.38 2.28
C GLN A 2 -9.97 18.80 1.53
N LYS A 3 -10.69 17.83 0.95
CA LYS A 3 -11.90 18.06 0.16
C LYS A 3 -12.92 16.96 0.42
N CYS A 4 -14.19 17.33 0.45
CA CYS A 4 -15.32 16.41 0.38
C CYS A 4 -16.13 16.77 -0.87
N GLU A 5 -16.50 15.77 -1.67
CA GLU A 5 -17.23 15.98 -2.93
C GLU A 5 -18.22 14.85 -3.16
N TRP A 6 -19.48 15.21 -3.37
CA TRP A 6 -20.48 14.26 -3.83
C TRP A 6 -20.21 13.96 -5.31
N THR A 7 -19.82 12.73 -5.62
CA THR A 7 -19.65 12.25 -7.00
C THR A 7 -20.93 11.60 -7.54
N SER A 8 -21.86 11.26 -6.66
CA SER A 8 -23.21 10.81 -6.98
C SER A 8 -24.19 11.15 -5.84
N THR A 9 -25.47 10.84 -6.01
CA THR A 9 -26.49 10.98 -4.95
C THR A 9 -26.26 10.07 -3.74
N THR A 10 -25.37 9.08 -3.85
CA THR A 10 -25.08 8.09 -2.79
C THR A 10 -23.59 7.94 -2.49
N THR A 11 -22.74 8.73 -3.15
CA THR A 11 -21.27 8.59 -3.06
C THR A 11 -20.65 9.92 -2.71
N LEU A 12 -20.09 9.99 -1.50
CA LEU A 12 -19.25 11.09 -1.04
C LEU A 12 -17.78 10.64 -1.11
N VAL A 13 -16.96 11.37 -1.85
CA VAL A 13 -15.51 11.18 -1.88
C VAL A 13 -14.88 12.14 -0.88
N VAL A 14 -14.12 11.59 0.07
CA VAL A 14 -13.35 12.35 1.06
C VAL A 14 -11.87 12.20 0.75
N SER A 15 -11.22 13.32 0.44
CA SER A 15 -9.79 13.41 0.18
C SER A 15 -9.10 14.00 1.38
N PHE A 16 -8.34 13.18 2.11
CA PHE A 16 -7.49 13.62 3.20
C PHE A 16 -6.31 14.40 2.60
N GLY A 17 -6.04 15.60 3.12
CA GLY A 17 -4.94 16.44 2.64
C GLY A 17 -3.55 15.83 2.88
N SER A 18 -2.51 16.64 2.74
CA SER A 18 -1.15 16.23 3.09
C SER A 18 -0.98 16.11 4.62
N GLY A 19 -0.24 15.10 5.09
CA GLY A 19 0.15 14.96 6.49
C GLY A 19 -0.66 13.95 7.32
N VAL A 20 -1.70 13.34 6.72
CA VAL A 20 -2.43 12.23 7.35
C VAL A 20 -1.83 10.92 6.86
N THR A 21 -1.45 10.04 7.77
CA THR A 21 -1.08 8.64 7.45
C THR A 21 -2.28 7.76 7.79
N ILE A 22 -2.78 7.03 6.80
CA ILE A 22 -3.91 6.11 6.96
C ILE A 22 -3.43 4.73 6.52
N SER A 23 -3.62 3.75 7.39
CA SER A 23 -3.21 2.36 7.18
C SER A 23 -4.42 1.46 6.98
N VAL A 24 -4.21 0.31 6.36
CA VAL A 24 -5.24 -0.73 6.27
C VAL A 24 -5.56 -1.20 7.70
N SER A 25 -6.84 -1.43 7.98
CA SER A 25 -7.40 -1.73 9.30
C SER A 25 -7.59 -0.54 10.23
N ASP A 26 -7.15 0.67 9.84
CA ASP A 26 -7.53 1.87 10.57
C ASP A 26 -9.06 2.02 10.55
N SER A 27 -9.61 2.48 11.67
CA SER A 27 -11.02 2.85 11.77
C SER A 27 -11.14 4.37 11.70
N LEU A 28 -11.92 4.85 10.74
CA LEU A 28 -12.31 6.25 10.65
C LEU A 28 -13.76 6.38 11.12
N GLN A 29 -14.01 7.35 12.00
CA GLN A 29 -15.37 7.66 12.40
C GLN A 29 -15.91 8.84 11.60
N PHE A 30 -17.01 8.63 10.88
CA PHE A 30 -17.84 9.72 10.42
C PHE A 30 -18.67 10.22 11.59
N VAL A 31 -18.38 11.44 12.04
CA VAL A 31 -19.15 12.09 13.09
C VAL A 31 -20.57 12.34 12.58
N GLY A 32 -21.57 11.95 13.34
CA GLY A 32 -22.97 12.15 12.95
C GLY A 32 -23.33 13.64 12.82
N GLY A 33 -24.29 13.95 11.94
CA GLY A 33 -24.81 15.32 11.77
C GLY A 33 -23.87 16.35 11.14
N VAL A 34 -22.70 15.92 10.62
CA VAL A 34 -21.74 16.82 9.95
C VAL A 34 -21.96 16.91 8.44
N LEU A 35 -22.62 15.93 7.84
CA LEU A 35 -22.98 15.97 6.43
C LEU A 35 -24.17 16.90 6.25
N LYS A 36 -23.95 17.97 5.50
CA LYS A 36 -24.94 18.99 5.17
C LYS A 36 -24.96 19.19 3.67
N ASP A 37 -26.14 19.46 3.12
CA ASP A 37 -26.27 19.98 1.76
C ASP A 37 -25.82 21.45 1.69
N GLU A 38 -25.86 22.04 0.48
CA GLU A 38 -25.51 23.45 0.28
C GLU A 38 -26.44 24.42 1.02
N ALA A 39 -27.67 24.01 1.33
CA ALA A 39 -28.63 24.78 2.12
C ALA A 39 -28.41 24.65 3.63
N GLY A 40 -27.45 23.82 4.07
CA GLY A 40 -27.15 23.54 5.47
C GLY A 40 -28.04 22.49 6.12
N THR A 41 -28.93 21.84 5.35
CA THR A 41 -29.79 20.76 5.81
C THR A 41 -28.95 19.51 6.04
N SER A 42 -29.02 18.97 7.26
CA SER A 42 -28.43 17.67 7.58
C SER A 42 -29.56 16.65 7.69
N GLN A 43 -29.50 15.56 6.94
CA GLN A 43 -30.14 14.34 7.41
C GLN A 43 -29.26 13.80 8.55
N THR A 44 -29.87 13.45 9.68
CA THR A 44 -29.19 12.84 10.83
C THR A 44 -28.61 11.50 10.39
N MET A 45 -27.45 11.53 9.75
CA MET A 45 -26.62 10.37 9.60
C MET A 45 -26.04 10.10 10.98
N ASP A 46 -26.32 8.91 11.51
CA ASP A 46 -25.71 8.46 12.75
C ASP A 46 -24.19 8.36 12.58
N ALA A 47 -23.48 8.46 13.71
CA ALA A 47 -22.05 8.22 13.71
C ALA A 47 -21.77 6.82 13.13
N THR A 48 -20.89 6.76 12.15
CA THR A 48 -20.63 5.51 11.42
C THR A 48 -19.13 5.26 11.38
N ASP A 49 -18.73 4.06 11.78
CA ASP A 49 -17.35 3.62 11.68
C ASP A 49 -17.09 3.05 10.28
N VAL A 50 -15.99 3.50 9.67
CA VAL A 50 -15.51 3.08 8.37
C VAL A 50 -14.14 2.48 8.55
N THR A 51 -14.06 1.16 8.45
CA THR A 51 -12.79 0.46 8.43
C THR A 51 -12.13 0.61 7.07
N ILE A 52 -10.88 1.04 7.04
CA ILE A 52 -10.06 1.09 5.84
C ILE A 52 -9.69 -0.34 5.44
N ARG A 53 -10.15 -0.74 4.26
CA ARG A 53 -9.97 -2.10 3.73
C ARG A 53 -8.97 -2.08 2.60
N THR A 54 -8.33 -3.22 2.37
CA THR A 54 -7.63 -3.44 1.11
C THR A 54 -8.66 -3.41 -0.04
N PRO A 55 -8.33 -2.85 -1.21
CA PRO A 55 -9.22 -2.90 -2.37
C PRO A 55 -9.53 -4.36 -2.76
N ASP A 56 -10.78 -4.63 -3.18
CA ASP A 56 -11.20 -5.97 -3.62
C ASP A 56 -10.40 -6.47 -4.83
N ASN A 57 -9.97 -5.54 -5.69
CA ASN A 57 -9.08 -5.79 -6.81
C ASN A 57 -7.78 -4.97 -6.61
N PRO A 58 -6.84 -5.46 -5.78
CA PRO A 58 -5.61 -4.74 -5.54
C PRO A 58 -4.77 -4.72 -6.82
N VAL A 59 -4.16 -3.56 -7.12
CA VAL A 59 -3.20 -3.46 -8.23
C VAL A 59 -2.12 -4.54 -8.03
N ALA A 60 -1.77 -5.22 -9.12
CA ALA A 60 -0.71 -6.21 -9.11
C ALA A 60 0.60 -5.55 -8.62
N VAL A 61 1.32 -6.23 -7.71
CA VAL A 61 2.61 -5.73 -7.25
C VAL A 61 3.57 -5.79 -8.44
N SER A 62 4.17 -4.66 -8.77
CA SER A 62 5.25 -4.59 -9.77
C SER A 62 6.58 -4.58 -9.06
N VAL A 63 7.50 -5.45 -9.48
CA VAL A 63 8.84 -5.55 -8.91
C VAL A 63 9.86 -5.26 -10.00
N VAL A 64 10.77 -4.33 -9.72
CA VAL A 64 11.90 -4.00 -10.58
C VAL A 64 13.18 -4.39 -9.87
N PHE A 65 14.00 -5.19 -10.55
CA PHE A 65 15.32 -5.58 -10.09
C PHE A 65 16.38 -4.81 -10.88
N SER A 66 17.43 -4.38 -10.19
CA SER A 66 18.62 -3.81 -10.81
C SER A 66 19.87 -4.35 -10.14
N GLY A 67 20.93 -4.56 -10.91
CA GLY A 67 22.18 -5.11 -10.39
C GLY A 67 23.19 -5.41 -11.50
N THR A 68 24.41 -5.74 -11.09
CA THR A 68 25.50 -6.05 -12.00
C THR A 68 25.30 -7.41 -12.65
N GLN A 69 25.33 -7.48 -13.98
CA GLN A 69 25.16 -8.74 -14.74
C GLN A 69 26.44 -9.59 -14.83
N ILE A 70 27.62 -8.95 -14.73
CA ILE A 70 28.92 -9.60 -14.85
C ILE A 70 29.76 -9.24 -13.63
N ILE A 71 30.23 -10.25 -12.93
CA ILE A 71 31.09 -10.13 -11.75
C ILE A 71 32.40 -10.86 -12.02
N GLY A 72 33.52 -10.23 -11.64
CA GLY A 72 34.82 -10.89 -11.63
C GLY A 72 34.87 -11.99 -10.56
N SER A 73 35.90 -12.83 -10.63
CA SER A 73 36.09 -14.01 -9.76
C SER A 73 36.08 -13.73 -8.24
N CYS A 74 36.33 -12.49 -7.83
CA CYS A 74 36.25 -12.04 -6.44
C CYS A 74 35.37 -10.79 -6.27
N GLY A 75 34.47 -10.52 -7.22
CA GLY A 75 33.62 -9.34 -7.22
C GLY A 75 32.38 -9.50 -6.34
N SER A 76 32.00 -8.44 -5.64
CA SER A 76 30.74 -8.38 -4.91
C SER A 76 29.57 -8.13 -5.86
N VAL A 77 28.43 -8.78 -5.61
CA VAL A 77 27.16 -8.46 -6.30
C VAL A 77 26.31 -7.59 -5.39
N GLN A 78 25.82 -6.49 -5.93
CA GLN A 78 24.73 -5.73 -5.32
C GLN A 78 23.49 -5.89 -6.20
N ILE A 79 22.41 -6.39 -5.61
CA ILE A 79 21.08 -6.47 -6.24
C ILE A 79 20.15 -5.54 -5.46
N ASN A 80 19.53 -4.61 -6.15
CA ASN A 80 18.50 -3.75 -5.59
C ASN A 80 17.15 -4.22 -6.14
N ALA A 81 16.16 -4.39 -5.26
CA ALA A 81 14.77 -4.61 -5.63
C ALA A 81 13.92 -3.44 -5.15
N ALA A 82 13.03 -2.96 -6.01
CA ALA A 82 11.99 -2.03 -5.64
C ALA A 82 10.63 -2.63 -6.02
N ALA A 83 9.68 -2.58 -5.09
CA ALA A 83 8.31 -2.99 -5.35
C ALA A 83 7.37 -1.78 -5.26
N SER A 84 6.34 -1.78 -6.09
CA SER A 84 5.26 -0.80 -6.08
C SER A 84 3.90 -1.48 -6.23
N GLY A 85 2.80 -0.77 -5.93
CA GLY A 85 1.45 -1.35 -6.04
C GLY A 85 1.03 -2.21 -4.82
N ALA A 86 1.71 -2.07 -3.68
CA ALA A 86 1.35 -2.82 -2.47
C ALA A 86 -0.07 -2.50 -1.95
N ALA A 87 -0.64 -1.34 -2.29
CA ALA A 87 -1.97 -0.91 -1.85
C ALA A 87 -2.18 -1.04 -0.32
N GLY A 88 -1.14 -0.67 0.45
CA GLY A 88 -1.15 -0.76 1.92
C GLY A 88 -0.90 -2.16 2.50
N ARG A 89 -0.69 -3.18 1.67
CA ARG A 89 -0.29 -4.52 2.12
C ARG A 89 1.17 -4.55 2.53
N SER A 90 1.48 -5.24 3.62
CA SER A 90 2.87 -5.59 3.96
C SER A 90 3.46 -6.48 2.86
N LEU A 91 4.68 -6.16 2.42
CA LEU A 91 5.43 -6.96 1.47
C LEU A 91 6.52 -7.74 2.21
N SER A 92 6.71 -9.00 1.82
CA SER A 92 7.82 -9.82 2.29
C SER A 92 8.72 -10.16 1.10
N TYR A 93 10.03 -10.10 1.32
CA TYR A 93 11.04 -10.35 0.29
C TYR A 93 11.88 -11.55 0.70
N SER A 94 12.07 -12.47 -0.23
CA SER A 94 12.95 -13.64 -0.08
C SER A 94 13.94 -13.68 -1.22
N TRP A 95 15.22 -13.84 -0.91
CA TRP A 95 16.28 -13.98 -1.88
C TRP A 95 16.79 -15.41 -1.92
N SER A 96 16.93 -15.95 -3.13
CA SER A 96 17.55 -17.24 -3.39
C SER A 96 18.48 -17.11 -4.58
N TYR A 97 19.65 -17.73 -4.49
CA TYR A 97 20.54 -17.89 -5.63
C TYR A 97 20.60 -19.37 -6.02
N TYR A 98 20.82 -19.63 -7.30
CA TYR A 98 21.12 -20.97 -7.80
C TYR A 98 22.43 -20.89 -8.58
N THR A 99 23.32 -21.84 -8.34
CA THR A 99 24.51 -22.03 -9.18
C THR A 99 24.16 -23.02 -10.27
N LEU A 100 24.50 -22.72 -11.52
CA LEU A 100 24.40 -23.69 -12.61
C LEU A 100 25.49 -24.78 -12.52
N SER A 101 26.38 -24.69 -11.52
CA SER A 101 27.38 -25.68 -11.18
C SER A 101 27.07 -26.32 -9.82
N ASN A 102 26.57 -27.55 -9.86
CA ASN A 102 26.45 -28.55 -8.77
C ASN A 102 25.59 -28.15 -7.53
N PRO A 103 24.61 -28.96 -7.10
CA PRO A 103 23.65 -28.57 -6.07
C PRO A 103 24.27 -28.72 -4.67
N ARG A 104 24.77 -27.63 -4.10
CA ARG A 104 24.97 -27.53 -2.66
C ARG A 104 24.29 -26.25 -2.17
N HIS A 105 23.11 -26.43 -1.58
CA HIS A 105 22.31 -25.39 -0.99
C HIS A 105 23.08 -24.78 0.19
N TYR A 106 23.48 -23.52 0.09
CA TYR A 106 23.89 -22.71 1.23
C TYR A 106 22.84 -21.60 1.40
N GLY A 107 22.05 -21.70 2.47
CA GLY A 107 21.09 -20.66 2.83
C GLY A 107 21.78 -19.56 3.63
N ILE A 108 21.57 -18.31 3.23
CA ILE A 108 21.89 -17.14 4.07
C ILE A 108 20.54 -16.54 4.48
N ASN A 109 20.19 -16.67 5.76
CA ASN A 109 19.03 -16.01 6.35
C ASN A 109 19.45 -14.65 6.87
N ASN A 110 18.94 -13.57 6.27
CA ASN A 110 18.95 -12.25 6.89
C ASN A 110 17.50 -11.75 6.94
N SER A 111 16.96 -11.69 8.16
CA SER A 111 15.73 -11.01 8.50
C SER A 111 16.02 -9.53 8.78
N VAL A 112 15.25 -8.63 8.18
CA VAL A 112 15.15 -7.21 8.55
C VAL A 112 13.86 -7.02 9.31
#